data_AF-A4D9M8-F1
#
_entry.id   AF-A4D9M8-F1
#
_cell.length_a   1.000
_cell.length_b   1.000
_cell.length_c   1.000
_cell.angle_alpha   90.00
_cell.angle_beta   90.00
_cell.angle_gamma   90.00
#
_symmetry.space_group_name_H-M   'P 1'
#
loop_
_entity.id
_entity.type
_entity.pdbx_description
1 polymer ?
#
loop_
_entity_poly.entity_id
_entity_poly.type
_entity_poly.pdbx_seq_one_letter_code
_entity_poly.pdbx_strand_id
1 'polypeptide(L)'
;MSDFPTAFRAAQILGLTGAAWLSGNIFSLSFIPNPALIQTLHEKQVTPSAAARLWAGIYSAGKTQNPPIAAATAAVFFYLSWSVRDGTALSLVAAPNSSFLYAVSGLLTVGIVPYTFAFMMGTNRSLEAKVGSKDDSEATRTEVESLMERWGVLNAVRGAFPLVGAVVAAVAAMP
;
A
#
# COMPACT_ATOMS: atom_id res chain seq x y z
N MET A 1 -19.13 31.04 3.51
CA MET A 1 -19.12 30.25 2.26
C MET A 1 -17.75 29.60 2.15
N SER A 2 -17.65 28.44 1.52
CA SER A 2 -16.36 27.78 1.36
C SER A 2 -15.40 28.57 0.46
N ASP A 3 -14.18 28.84 0.94
CA ASP A 3 -13.16 29.53 0.13
C ASP A 3 -12.64 28.68 -1.03
N PHE A 4 -12.84 27.35 -0.98
CA PHE A 4 -12.47 26.42 -2.06
C PHE A 4 -13.66 26.05 -2.96
N PRO A 5 -13.46 26.00 -4.30
CA PRO A 5 -14.44 25.47 -5.24
C PRO A 5 -14.85 24.02 -4.94
N THR A 6 -16.09 23.65 -5.27
CA THR A 6 -16.62 22.29 -5.04
C THR A 6 -15.77 21.20 -5.66
N ALA A 7 -15.26 21.40 -6.89
CA ALA A 7 -14.42 20.44 -7.57
C ALA A 7 -13.08 20.18 -6.84
N PHE A 8 -12.51 21.21 -6.23
CA PHE A 8 -11.28 21.08 -5.44
C PHE A 8 -11.52 20.24 -4.18
N ARG A 9 -12.63 20.48 -3.48
CA ARG A 9 -13.03 19.67 -2.31
C ARG A 9 -13.30 18.22 -2.68
N ALA A 10 -13.96 17.99 -3.82
CA ALA A 10 -14.18 16.64 -4.33
C ALA A 10 -12.83 15.93 -4.56
N ALA A 11 -11.84 16.61 -5.14
CA ALA A 11 -10.48 16.07 -5.28
C ALA A 11 -9.81 15.78 -3.92
N GLN A 12 -9.94 16.66 -2.92
CA GLN A 12 -9.42 16.39 -1.57
C GLN A 12 -10.03 15.13 -0.97
N ILE A 13 -11.36 14.98 -1.04
CA ILE A 13 -12.08 13.80 -0.55
C ILE A 13 -11.63 12.54 -1.29
N LEU A 14 -11.55 12.58 -2.62
CA LEU A 14 -11.12 11.46 -3.45
C LEU A 14 -9.68 11.03 -3.14
N GLY A 15 -8.76 11.99 -2.99
CA GLY A 15 -7.36 11.69 -2.65
C GLY A 15 -7.23 11.05 -1.26
N LEU A 16 -7.86 11.65 -0.24
CA LEU A 16 -7.83 11.15 1.13
C LEU A 16 -8.45 9.76 1.27
N THR A 17 -9.65 9.57 0.71
CA THR A 17 -10.35 8.27 0.76
C THR A 17 -9.61 7.21 -0.04
N GLY A 18 -9.08 7.54 -1.22
CA GLY A 18 -8.28 6.63 -2.02
C GLY A 18 -7.01 6.16 -1.29
N ALA A 19 -6.30 7.08 -0.64
CA ALA A 19 -5.09 6.76 0.11
C ALA A 19 -5.38 5.92 1.36
N ALA A 20 -6.41 6.29 2.12
CA ALA A 20 -6.83 5.54 3.31
C ALA A 20 -7.30 4.12 2.95
N TRP A 21 -8.13 3.99 1.90
CA TRP A 21 -8.60 2.70 1.42
C TRP A 21 -7.46 1.83 0.92
N LEU A 22 -6.53 2.39 0.14
CA LEU A 22 -5.36 1.67 -0.37
C LEU A 22 -4.47 1.17 0.78
N SER A 23 -4.24 2.01 1.78
CA SER A 23 -3.51 1.62 2.99
C SER A 23 -4.19 0.46 3.72
N GLY A 24 -5.48 0.59 4.01
CA GLY A 24 -6.26 -0.45 4.68
C GLY A 24 -6.26 -1.76 3.90
N ASN A 25 -6.39 -1.70 2.56
CA ASN A 25 -6.32 -2.87 1.70
C ASN A 25 -4.95 -3.55 1.75
N ILE A 26 -3.85 -2.80 1.82
CA ILE A 26 -2.50 -3.39 1.93
C ILE A 26 -2.31 -4.01 3.32
N PHE A 27 -2.68 -3.31 4.39
CA PHE A 27 -2.55 -3.81 5.76
C PHE A 27 -3.38 -5.06 6.01
N SER A 28 -4.59 -5.14 5.47
CA SER A 28 -5.48 -6.30 5.67
C SER A 28 -4.80 -7.60 5.24
N LEU A 29 -4.02 -7.59 4.15
CA LEU A 29 -3.29 -8.77 3.66
C LEU A 29 -2.24 -9.26 4.68
N SER A 30 -1.63 -8.36 5.44
CA SER A 30 -0.64 -8.72 6.46
C SER A 30 -1.24 -9.19 7.77
N PHE A 31 -2.42 -8.69 8.15
CA PHE A 31 -3.01 -8.94 9.47
C PHE A 31 -4.10 -10.00 9.49
N ILE A 32 -4.72 -10.32 8.34
CA ILE A 32 -5.84 -11.26 8.30
C ILE A 32 -5.43 -12.59 7.63
N PRO A 33 -5.18 -12.65 6.30
CA PRO A 33 -4.92 -13.93 5.66
C PRO A 33 -3.50 -14.44 5.95
N ASN A 34 -2.50 -13.58 6.09
CA ASN A 34 -1.12 -14.03 6.30
C ASN A 34 -0.92 -14.80 7.63
N PRO A 35 -1.38 -14.30 8.81
CA PRO A 35 -1.28 -15.05 10.05
C PRO A 35 -2.11 -16.35 10.02
N ALA A 36 -3.27 -16.34 9.36
CA ALA A 36 -4.08 -17.55 9.19
C ALA A 36 -3.36 -18.62 8.34
N LEU A 37 -2.66 -18.21 7.28
CA LEU A 37 -1.83 -19.12 6.48
C LEU A 37 -0.65 -19.67 7.27
N ILE A 38 0.04 -18.83 8.04
CA ILE A 38 1.14 -19.27 8.91
C ILE A 38 0.63 -20.26 9.95
N GLN A 39 -0.49 -19.96 10.61
CA GLN A 39 -1.08 -20.84 11.62
C GLN A 39 -1.47 -22.21 11.04
N THR A 40 -2.18 -22.23 9.90
CA THR A 40 -2.59 -23.48 9.25
C THR A 40 -1.40 -24.30 8.75
N LEU A 41 -0.32 -23.62 8.33
CA LEU A 41 0.94 -24.26 7.99
C LEU A 41 1.64 -24.85 9.23
N HIS A 42 1.68 -24.10 10.32
CA HIS A 42 2.28 -24.53 11.59
C HIS A 42 1.56 -25.74 12.20
N GLU A 43 0.22 -25.72 12.19
CA GLU A 43 -0.64 -26.81 12.63
C GLU A 43 -0.65 -28.03 11.69
N LYS A 44 0.13 -27.97 10.60
CA LYS A 44 0.25 -29.04 9.59
C LYS A 44 -1.05 -29.39 8.88
N GLN A 45 -2.00 -28.46 8.84
CA GLN A 45 -3.26 -28.62 8.10
C GLN A 45 -3.07 -28.46 6.59
N VAL A 46 -2.00 -27.77 6.17
CA VAL A 46 -1.61 -27.60 4.77
C VAL A 46 -0.13 -27.93 4.56
N THR A 47 0.21 -28.29 3.31
CA THR A 47 1.61 -28.46 2.89
C THR A 47 2.25 -27.08 2.63
N PRO A 48 3.58 -26.94 2.75
CA PRO A 48 4.29 -25.69 2.45
C PRO A 48 4.02 -25.17 1.02
N SER A 49 3.92 -26.08 0.06
CA SER A 49 3.59 -25.78 -1.33
C SER A 49 2.16 -25.23 -1.49
N ALA A 50 1.20 -25.77 -0.76
CA ALA A 50 -0.18 -25.27 -0.75
C ALA A 50 -0.27 -23.89 -0.09
N ALA A 51 0.40 -23.69 1.05
CA ALA A 51 0.48 -22.39 1.72
C ALA A 51 1.12 -21.33 0.80
N ALA A 52 2.27 -21.64 0.19
CA ALA A 52 2.93 -20.76 -0.78
C ALA A 52 2.02 -20.41 -1.97
N ARG A 53 1.22 -21.36 -2.45
CA ARG A 53 0.23 -21.13 -3.52
C ARG A 53 -0.89 -20.18 -3.09
N LEU A 54 -1.43 -20.34 -1.87
CA LEU A 54 -2.46 -19.44 -1.33
C LEU A 54 -1.91 -18.03 -1.16
N TRP A 55 -0.70 -17.90 -0.60
CA TRP A 55 0.01 -16.63 -0.53
C TRP A 55 0.21 -16.01 -1.92
N ALA A 56 0.62 -16.78 -2.92
CA ALA A 56 0.85 -16.27 -4.28
C ALA A 56 -0.44 -15.74 -4.92
N GLY A 57 -1.58 -16.39 -4.64
CA GLY A 57 -2.90 -15.90 -5.02
C GLY A 57 -3.22 -14.54 -4.39
N ILE A 58 -3.00 -14.39 -3.08
CA ILE A 58 -3.19 -13.13 -2.35
C ILE A 58 -2.28 -12.03 -2.91
N TYR A 59 -0.99 -12.33 -3.08
CA TYR A 59 -0.02 -11.38 -3.62
C TYR A 59 -0.38 -10.95 -5.04
N SER A 60 -0.80 -11.89 -5.91
CA SER A 60 -1.18 -11.60 -7.29
C SER A 60 -2.42 -10.70 -7.37
N ALA A 61 -3.43 -10.95 -6.54
CA ALA A 61 -4.62 -10.10 -6.44
C ALA A 61 -4.25 -8.67 -6.02
N GLY A 62 -3.45 -8.53 -4.96
CA GLY A 62 -2.98 -7.22 -4.49
C GLY A 62 -2.09 -6.50 -5.51
N LYS A 63 -1.17 -7.22 -6.18
CA LYS A 63 -0.29 -6.68 -7.22
C LYS A 63 -1.06 -6.17 -8.44
N THR A 64 -2.20 -6.78 -8.76
CA THR A 64 -3.05 -6.36 -9.89
C THR A 64 -3.92 -5.17 -9.53
N GLN A 65 -4.44 -5.12 -8.29
CA GLN A 65 -5.37 -4.08 -7.85
C GLN A 65 -4.69 -2.80 -7.33
N ASN A 66 -3.66 -2.94 -6.51
CA ASN A 66 -3.12 -1.80 -5.72
C ASN A 66 -2.34 -0.78 -6.54
N PRO A 67 -1.46 -1.15 -7.50
CA PRO A 67 -0.70 -0.17 -8.26
C PRO A 67 -1.55 0.79 -9.12
N PRO A 68 -2.59 0.33 -9.85
CA PRO A 68 -3.50 1.25 -10.55
C PRO A 68 -4.20 2.24 -9.62
N ILE A 69 -4.65 1.79 -8.45
CA ILE A 69 -5.31 2.65 -7.46
C ILE A 69 -4.32 3.65 -6.87
N ALA A 70 -3.10 3.21 -6.55
CA ALA A 70 -2.03 4.10 -6.11
C ALA A 70 -1.71 5.19 -7.14
N ALA A 71 -1.64 4.84 -8.43
CA ALA A 71 -1.42 5.79 -9.51
C ALA A 71 -2.57 6.80 -9.62
N ALA A 72 -3.82 6.34 -9.58
CA ALA A 72 -4.99 7.22 -9.63
C ALA A 72 -5.05 8.18 -8.42
N THR A 73 -4.86 7.67 -7.22
CA THR A 73 -4.82 8.49 -5.99
C THR A 73 -3.66 9.48 -6.01
N ALA A 74 -2.46 9.06 -6.44
CA ALA A 74 -1.31 9.96 -6.57
C ALA A 74 -1.57 11.06 -7.60
N ALA A 75 -2.21 10.76 -8.73
CA ALA A 75 -2.60 11.76 -9.72
C ALA A 75 -3.55 12.82 -9.14
N VAL A 76 -4.49 12.42 -8.29
CA VAL A 76 -5.37 13.36 -7.56
C VAL A 76 -4.56 14.25 -6.62
N PHE A 77 -3.60 13.71 -5.87
CA PHE A 77 -2.73 14.51 -5.02
C PHE A 77 -1.83 15.46 -5.82
N PHE A 78 -1.28 15.04 -6.96
CA PHE A 78 -0.52 15.93 -7.83
C PHE A 78 -1.38 17.03 -8.44
N TYR A 79 -2.64 16.73 -8.78
CA TYR A 79 -3.60 17.76 -9.19
C TYR A 79 -3.86 18.78 -8.07
N LEU A 80 -4.05 18.33 -6.82
CA LEU A 80 -4.22 19.22 -5.68
C LEU A 80 -2.99 20.10 -5.46
N SER A 81 -1.80 19.49 -5.48
CA SER A 81 -0.51 20.18 -5.40
C SER A 81 -0.36 21.27 -6.47
N TRP A 82 -0.65 20.92 -7.73
CA TRP A 82 -0.63 21.85 -8.85
C TRP A 82 -1.63 22.99 -8.67
N SER A 83 -2.82 22.70 -8.15
CA SER A 83 -3.90 23.69 -8.01
C SER A 83 -3.59 24.77 -6.97
N VAL A 84 -2.87 24.44 -5.90
CA VAL A 84 -2.47 25.36 -4.83
C VAL A 84 -1.02 25.85 -4.93
N ARG A 85 -0.36 25.65 -6.08
CA ARG A 85 1.00 26.15 -6.32
C ARG A 85 1.07 27.68 -6.26
N ASP A 86 2.25 28.20 -5.97
CA ASP A 86 2.49 29.65 -5.87
C ASP A 86 1.99 30.40 -7.11
N GLY A 87 1.31 31.52 -6.87
CA GLY A 87 0.76 32.39 -7.92
C GLY A 87 -0.65 32.02 -8.40
N THR A 88 -1.31 31.00 -7.81
CA THR A 88 -2.73 30.73 -8.07
C THR A 88 -3.64 31.41 -7.07
N ALA A 89 -4.90 31.66 -7.44
CA ALA A 89 -5.90 32.20 -6.50
C ALA A 89 -6.12 31.28 -5.29
N LEU A 90 -5.98 29.96 -5.47
CA LEU A 90 -6.14 29.00 -4.37
C LEU A 90 -4.96 29.03 -3.39
N SER A 91 -3.76 29.44 -3.82
CA SER A 91 -2.60 29.59 -2.93
C SER A 91 -2.80 30.68 -1.86
N LEU A 92 -3.70 31.65 -2.12
CA LEU A 92 -4.02 32.73 -1.18
C LEU A 92 -4.89 32.28 0.00
N VAL A 93 -5.59 31.15 -0.15
CA VAL A 93 -6.53 30.60 0.84
C VAL A 93 -6.12 29.22 1.34
N ALA A 94 -5.13 28.58 0.70
CA ALA A 94 -4.55 27.33 1.14
C ALA A 94 -3.56 27.54 2.29
N ALA A 95 -3.43 26.52 3.13
CA ALA A 95 -2.44 26.55 4.20
C ALA A 95 -1.01 26.67 3.62
N PRO A 96 -0.08 27.25 4.41
CA PRO A 96 1.32 27.34 4.00
C PRO A 96 1.87 25.95 3.62
N ASN A 97 2.59 25.89 2.51
CA ASN A 97 3.21 24.68 1.98
C ASN A 97 2.23 23.58 1.50
N SER A 98 0.92 23.82 1.38
CA SER A 98 -0.04 22.81 0.91
C SER A 98 0.35 22.20 -0.44
N SER A 99 0.95 22.97 -1.36
CA SER A 99 1.42 22.45 -2.64
C SER A 99 2.49 21.37 -2.46
N PHE A 100 3.49 21.62 -1.61
CA PHE A 100 4.54 20.66 -1.30
C PHE A 100 3.98 19.43 -0.57
N LEU A 101 3.11 19.64 0.43
CA LEU A 101 2.52 18.54 1.20
C LEU A 101 1.70 17.60 0.31
N TYR A 102 0.87 18.13 -0.59
CA TYR A 102 0.15 17.30 -1.56
C TYR A 102 1.09 16.55 -2.53
N ALA A 103 2.20 17.17 -2.95
CA ALA A 103 3.20 16.47 -3.77
C ALA A 103 3.83 15.31 -3.00
N VAL A 104 4.21 15.52 -1.74
CA VAL A 104 4.74 14.47 -0.86
C VAL A 104 3.71 13.36 -0.66
N SER A 105 2.43 13.68 -0.47
CA SER A 105 1.36 12.67 -0.40
C SER A 105 1.28 11.82 -1.65
N GLY A 106 1.32 12.42 -2.84
CA GLY A 106 1.34 11.68 -4.11
C GLY A 106 2.55 10.76 -4.24
N LEU A 107 3.75 11.26 -3.89
CA LEU A 107 4.99 10.48 -3.91
C LEU A 107 4.96 9.30 -2.94
N LEU A 108 4.47 9.51 -1.71
CA LEU A 108 4.30 8.45 -0.72
C LEU A 108 3.31 7.39 -1.22
N THR A 109 2.17 7.79 -1.78
CA THR A 109 1.18 6.85 -2.30
C THR A 109 1.72 5.97 -3.43
N VAL A 110 2.38 6.54 -4.43
CA VAL A 110 2.96 5.75 -5.54
C VAL A 110 4.24 5.01 -5.14
N GLY A 111 4.90 5.45 -4.06
CA GLY A 111 6.13 4.88 -3.50
C GLY A 111 6.02 3.42 -3.09
N ILE A 112 4.81 2.87 -2.95
CA ILE A 112 4.60 1.43 -2.71
C ILE A 112 5.22 0.55 -3.80
N VAL A 113 5.30 1.05 -5.04
CA VAL A 113 5.82 0.32 -6.19
C VAL A 113 7.34 0.16 -6.09
N PRO A 114 8.15 1.25 -6.06
CA PRO A 114 9.60 1.11 -5.90
C PRO A 114 9.99 0.42 -4.59
N TYR A 115 9.23 0.62 -3.50
CA TYR A 115 9.44 -0.14 -2.26
C TYR A 115 9.30 -1.66 -2.47
N THR A 116 8.29 -2.10 -3.23
CA THR A 116 8.07 -3.52 -3.52
C THR A 116 9.27 -4.10 -4.30
N PHE A 117 9.76 -3.38 -5.31
CA PHE A 117 10.93 -3.80 -6.09
C PHE A 117 12.20 -3.89 -5.22
N ALA A 118 12.44 -2.88 -4.39
CA ALA A 118 13.67 -2.78 -3.60
C ALA A 118 13.72 -3.77 -2.42
N PHE A 119 12.62 -3.95 -1.69
CA PHE A 119 12.65 -4.66 -0.40
C PHE A 119 11.86 -5.97 -0.37
N MET A 120 10.80 -6.10 -1.15
CA MET A 120 9.91 -7.28 -1.10
C MET A 120 10.22 -8.32 -2.17
N MET A 121 10.82 -7.92 -3.30
CA MET A 121 10.97 -8.80 -4.46
C MET A 121 11.76 -10.07 -4.17
N GLY A 122 12.79 -10.02 -3.31
CA GLY A 122 13.53 -11.21 -2.89
C GLY A 122 12.63 -12.23 -2.19
N THR A 123 11.94 -11.80 -1.14
CA THR A 123 10.98 -12.63 -0.39
C THR A 123 9.87 -13.17 -1.30
N ASN A 124 9.33 -12.32 -2.19
CA ASN A 124 8.27 -12.72 -3.12
C ASN A 124 8.74 -13.85 -4.04
N ARG A 125 9.94 -13.73 -4.63
CA ARG A 125 10.51 -14.76 -5.51
C ARG A 125 10.80 -16.05 -4.76
N SER A 126 11.28 -15.98 -3.52
CA SER A 126 11.50 -17.17 -2.69
C SER A 126 10.19 -17.90 -2.39
N LEU A 127 9.11 -17.19 -2.05
CA LEU A 127 7.79 -17.80 -1.85
C LEU A 127 7.20 -18.34 -3.16
N GLU A 128 7.34 -17.63 -4.27
CA GLU A 128 6.92 -18.09 -5.60
C GLU A 128 7.67 -19.38 -5.99
N ALA A 129 8.96 -19.51 -5.67
CA ALA A 129 9.73 -20.72 -5.93
C ALA A 129 9.27 -21.95 -5.12
N LYS A 130 8.57 -21.74 -3.99
CA LYS A 130 7.99 -22.83 -3.20
C LYS A 130 6.65 -23.32 -3.76
N VAL A 131 6.02 -22.57 -4.67
CA VAL A 131 4.80 -22.99 -5.35
C VAL A 131 5.08 -24.20 -6.24
N GLY A 132 4.44 -25.32 -5.94
CA GLY A 132 4.63 -26.57 -6.71
C GLY A 132 5.84 -27.39 -6.27
N SER A 133 6.56 -26.98 -5.22
CA SER A 133 7.54 -27.85 -4.57
C SER A 133 6.86 -29.13 -4.08
N LYS A 134 7.55 -30.27 -4.25
CA LYS A 134 7.15 -31.57 -3.69
C LYS A 134 7.80 -31.85 -2.33
N ASP A 135 8.71 -30.97 -1.90
CA ASP A 135 9.35 -31.07 -0.59
C ASP A 135 8.38 -30.59 0.50
N ASP A 136 7.94 -31.52 1.33
CA ASP A 136 7.09 -31.32 2.51
C ASP A 136 7.87 -31.56 3.81
N SER A 137 9.20 -31.45 3.76
CA SER A 137 10.03 -31.54 4.95
C SER A 137 9.74 -30.41 5.94
N GLU A 138 9.98 -30.67 7.23
CA GLU A 138 9.88 -29.66 8.28
C GLU A 138 10.79 -28.45 8.01
N ALA A 139 11.95 -28.66 7.39
CA ALA A 139 12.84 -27.58 7.00
C ALA A 139 12.18 -26.63 5.99
N THR A 140 11.55 -27.16 4.95
CA THR A 140 10.80 -26.35 3.97
C THR A 140 9.58 -25.68 4.60
N ARG A 141 8.91 -26.33 5.55
CA ARG A 141 7.80 -25.73 6.32
C ARG A 141 8.26 -24.49 7.09
N THR A 142 9.29 -24.62 7.92
CA THR A 142 9.86 -23.51 8.69
C THR A 142 10.37 -22.39 7.78
N GLU A 143 10.94 -22.72 6.62
CA GLU A 143 11.36 -21.72 5.64
C GLU A 143 10.17 -20.93 5.08
N VAL A 144 9.09 -21.61 4.69
CA VAL A 144 7.88 -20.93 4.17
C VAL A 144 7.23 -20.06 5.24
N GLU A 145 7.14 -20.54 6.48
CA GLU A 145 6.65 -19.74 7.62
C GLU A 145 7.47 -18.46 7.79
N SER A 146 8.80 -18.58 7.88
CA SER A 146 9.70 -17.44 8.03
C SER A 146 9.58 -16.44 6.88
N LEU A 147 9.46 -16.93 5.65
CA LEU A 147 9.26 -16.07 4.48
C LEU A 147 7.91 -15.33 4.53
N MET A 148 6.83 -15.99 4.95
CA MET A 148 5.50 -15.37 5.10
C MET A 148 5.47 -14.35 6.24
N GLU A 149 6.16 -14.60 7.36
CA GLU A 149 6.32 -13.64 8.44
C GLU A 149 7.05 -12.38 7.95
N ARG A 150 8.20 -12.57 7.29
CA ARG A 150 8.97 -11.48 6.70
C ARG A 150 8.15 -10.71 5.68
N TRP A 151 7.42 -11.40 4.81
CA TRP A 151 6.53 -10.77 3.84
C TRP A 151 5.45 -9.94 4.51
N GLY A 152 4.82 -10.48 5.56
CA GLY A 152 3.78 -9.81 6.35
C GLY A 152 4.27 -8.48 6.91
N VAL A 153 5.46 -8.47 7.53
CA VAL A 153 6.09 -7.25 8.07
C VAL A 153 6.40 -6.24 6.94
N LEU A 154 7.05 -6.69 5.86
CA LEU A 154 7.40 -5.79 4.76
C LEU A 154 6.17 -5.21 4.07
N ASN A 155 5.10 -5.99 3.92
CA ASN A 155 3.84 -5.55 3.34
C ASN A 155 3.10 -4.58 4.28
N ALA A 156 3.19 -4.75 5.60
CA ALA A 156 2.65 -3.78 6.56
C ALA A 156 3.37 -2.43 6.44
N VAL A 157 4.71 -2.43 6.36
CA VAL A 157 5.48 -1.20 6.09
C VAL A 157 5.06 -0.56 4.77
N ARG A 158 4.83 -1.35 3.71
CA ARG A 158 4.29 -0.85 2.44
C ARG A 158 2.92 -0.17 2.62
N GLY A 159 2.04 -0.71 3.47
CA GLY A 159 0.74 -0.13 3.79
C GLY A 159 0.81 1.21 4.53
N ALA A 160 1.91 1.47 5.25
CA ALA A 160 2.14 2.73 5.94
C ALA A 160 2.42 3.91 4.98
N PHE A 161 2.95 3.66 3.78
CA PHE A 161 3.23 4.70 2.79
C PHE A 161 1.97 5.51 2.42
N PRO A 162 0.89 4.88 1.90
CA PRO A 162 -0.35 5.60 1.61
C PRO A 162 -1.04 6.12 2.87
N LEU A 163 -0.84 5.51 4.05
CA LEU A 163 -1.36 6.05 5.32
C LEU A 163 -0.73 7.40 5.66
N VAL A 164 0.60 7.47 5.66
CA VAL A 164 1.34 8.71 5.92
C VAL A 164 1.00 9.73 4.83
N GLY A 165 0.88 9.31 3.57
CA GLY A 165 0.41 10.18 2.49
C GLY A 165 -0.97 10.78 2.76
N ALA A 166 -1.92 9.98 3.28
CA ALA A 166 -3.25 10.47 3.67
C ALA A 166 -3.19 11.47 4.82
N VAL A 167 -2.37 11.21 5.86
CA VAL A 167 -2.20 12.13 6.99
C VAL A 167 -1.58 13.45 6.53
N VAL A 168 -0.54 13.41 5.70
CA VAL A 168 0.11 14.61 5.13
C VAL A 168 -0.88 15.41 4.28
N ALA A 169 -1.72 14.73 3.48
CA ALA A 169 -2.75 15.40 2.67
C ALA A 169 -3.86 16.01 3.54
N ALA A 170 -4.19 15.38 4.67
CA ALA A 170 -5.18 15.90 5.61
C ALA A 170 -4.65 17.18 6.26
N VAL A 171 -3.38 17.20 6.68
CA VAL A 171 -2.71 18.41 7.18
C VAL A 171 -2.73 19.51 6.12
N ALA A 172 -2.44 19.18 4.85
CA ALA A 172 -2.48 20.14 3.74
C ALA A 172 -3.89 20.71 3.45
N ALA A 173 -4.94 19.99 3.86
CA ALA A 173 -6.33 20.36 3.65
C ALA A 173 -6.95 21.17 4.80
N MET A 174 -6.27 21.23 5.95
CA MET A 174 -6.68 22.08 7.08
C MET A 174 -6.21 23.52 6.84
N PRO A 175 -7.04 24.53 7.15
CA PRO A 175 -6.67 25.94 7.04
C PRO A 175 -5.63 26.38 8.07
#